data_AF-A0AAV2ZDH6-F1
#
_entry.id   AF-A0AAV2ZDH6-F1
#
_cell.length_a   1.000
_cell.length_b   1.000
_cell.length_c   1.000
_cell.angle_alpha   90.00
_cell.angle_beta   90.00
_cell.angle_gamma   90.00
#
_symmetry.space_group_name_H-M   'P 1'
#
loop_
_entity.id
_entity.type
_entity.pdbx_description
1 polymer ?
#
loop_
_entity_poly.entity_id
_entity_poly.type
_entity_poly.pdbx_seq_one_letter_code
_entity_poly.pdbx_strand_id
1 'polypeptide(L)'
;MLSFPQKPEKQRSASHQIGHEAKSLRNETNNQTKWNEHDNSTRLSDRTDEVEKWKQTLHKCLTDVDAEIDALTAMKDEAEQALQAKNVPLDTAIECLTLRESRRNIDLVKDHVEEELHKEVEVIEGIHIRSVKLFSSCAFCRNHINN
;
A
#
# COMPACT_ATOMS: atom_id res chain seq x y z
N MET A 1 -61.27 31.96 -68.18
CA MET A 1 -60.14 31.70 -67.28
C MET A 1 -59.84 30.22 -67.32
N LEU A 2 -58.82 29.79 -68.09
CA LEU A 2 -58.41 28.38 -68.12
C LEU A 2 -57.45 28.13 -66.96
N SER A 3 -57.86 27.25 -66.04
CA SER A 3 -57.06 26.81 -64.89
C SER A 3 -55.87 25.99 -65.39
N PHE A 4 -54.66 26.51 -65.21
CA PHE A 4 -53.37 25.90 -65.58
C PHE A 4 -53.15 24.54 -64.87
N PRO A 5 -52.48 23.54 -65.48
CA PRO A 5 -52.30 22.23 -64.87
C PRO A 5 -51.27 22.28 -63.71
N GLN A 6 -51.75 22.40 -62.47
CA GLN A 6 -50.88 22.52 -61.28
C GLN A 6 -50.22 21.21 -60.79
N LYS A 7 -50.57 20.05 -61.35
CA LYS A 7 -50.04 18.74 -60.91
C LYS A 7 -48.51 18.57 -61.08
N PRO A 8 -47.92 18.82 -62.27
CA PRO A 8 -46.47 18.65 -62.47
C PRO A 8 -45.62 19.63 -61.64
N GLU A 9 -46.10 20.87 -61.44
CA GLU A 9 -45.40 21.87 -60.62
C GLU A 9 -45.37 21.48 -59.14
N LYS A 10 -46.49 20.97 -58.60
CA LYS A 10 -46.56 20.45 -57.23
C LYS A 10 -45.62 19.26 -57.02
N GLN A 11 -45.53 18.34 -57.98
CA GLN A 11 -44.63 17.19 -57.90
C GLN A 11 -43.15 17.58 -57.94
N ARG A 12 -42.78 18.57 -58.77
CA ARG A 12 -41.41 19.12 -58.81
C ARG A 12 -41.06 19.81 -57.50
N SER A 13 -41.95 20.66 -56.98
CA SER A 13 -41.76 21.35 -55.70
C SER A 13 -41.55 20.37 -54.54
N ALA A 14 -42.39 19.33 -54.45
CA ALA A 14 -42.24 18.27 -53.45
C ALA A 14 -40.91 17.52 -53.58
N SER A 15 -40.46 17.22 -54.80
CA SER A 15 -39.17 16.54 -55.04
C SER A 15 -37.98 17.43 -54.62
N HIS A 16 -38.04 18.72 -54.91
CA HIS A 16 -37.03 19.69 -54.46
C HIS A 16 -36.99 19.80 -52.94
N GLN A 17 -38.15 19.84 -52.29
CA GLN A 17 -38.25 19.89 -50.84
C GLN A 17 -37.62 18.64 -50.19
N ILE A 18 -37.98 17.44 -50.66
CA ILE A 18 -37.40 16.18 -50.17
C ILE A 18 -35.88 16.16 -50.38
N GLY A 19 -35.40 16.60 -51.55
CA GLY A 19 -33.97 16.67 -51.83
C GLY A 19 -33.22 17.66 -50.93
N HIS A 20 -33.84 18.78 -50.58
CA HIS A 20 -33.30 19.74 -49.63
C HIS A 20 -33.27 19.16 -48.21
N GLU A 21 -34.37 18.58 -47.75
CA GLU A 21 -34.48 17.94 -46.43
C GLU A 21 -33.46 16.80 -46.27
N ALA A 22 -33.29 15.94 -47.28
CA ALA A 22 -32.31 14.87 -47.25
C ALA A 22 -30.86 15.39 -47.13
N LYS A 23 -30.53 16.50 -47.80
CA LYS A 23 -29.21 17.13 -47.69
C LYS A 23 -29.00 17.74 -46.30
N SER A 24 -30.01 18.44 -45.78
CA SER A 24 -29.97 19.00 -44.43
C SER A 24 -29.79 17.91 -43.37
N LEU A 25 -30.58 16.84 -43.44
CA LEU A 25 -30.50 15.71 -42.51
C LEU A 25 -29.13 15.01 -42.58
N ARG A 26 -28.58 14.82 -43.79
CA ARG A 26 -27.24 14.24 -43.95
C ARG A 26 -26.16 15.11 -43.30
N ASN A 27 -26.24 16.43 -43.50
CA ASN A 27 -25.28 17.37 -42.93
C ASN A 27 -25.39 17.42 -41.40
N GLU A 28 -26.61 17.47 -40.87
CA GLU A 28 -26.88 17.42 -39.43
C GLU A 28 -26.34 16.13 -38.81
N THR A 29 -26.69 14.98 -39.40
CA THR A 29 -26.21 13.66 -38.93
C THR A 29 -24.68 13.59 -38.96
N ASN A 30 -24.05 14.04 -40.04
CA ASN A 30 -22.59 14.05 -40.16
C ASN A 30 -21.93 14.96 -39.13
N ASN A 31 -22.50 16.14 -38.87
CA ASN A 31 -22.00 17.04 -37.83
C ASN A 31 -22.15 16.40 -36.45
N GLN A 32 -23.31 15.80 -36.16
CA GLN A 32 -23.55 15.13 -34.89
C GLN A 32 -22.58 13.97 -34.68
N THR A 33 -22.35 13.14 -35.70
CA THR A 33 -21.38 12.04 -35.63
C THR A 33 -19.98 12.56 -35.31
N LYS A 34 -19.51 13.60 -36.01
CA LYS A 34 -18.20 14.19 -35.75
C LYS A 34 -18.06 14.74 -34.33
N TRP A 35 -19.08 15.43 -33.84
CA TRP A 35 -19.08 15.95 -32.48
C TRP A 35 -19.08 14.84 -31.43
N ASN A 36 -19.90 13.80 -31.63
CA ASN A 36 -19.95 12.66 -30.73
C ASN A 36 -18.63 11.88 -30.72
N GLU A 37 -18.02 11.67 -31.88
CA GLU A 37 -16.72 11.01 -32.01
C GLU A 37 -15.64 11.80 -31.28
N HIS A 38 -15.62 13.13 -31.45
CA HIS A 38 -14.67 14.00 -30.77
C HIS A 38 -14.86 13.99 -29.25
N ASP A 39 -16.09 14.18 -28.76
CA ASP A 39 -16.41 14.14 -27.32
C ASP A 39 -16.00 12.80 -26.71
N ASN A 40 -16.37 11.69 -27.36
CA ASN A 40 -16.03 10.36 -26.88
C ASN A 40 -14.51 10.13 -26.89
N SER A 41 -13.81 10.56 -27.93
CA SER A 41 -12.35 10.44 -28.01
C SER A 41 -11.66 11.22 -26.88
N THR A 42 -12.12 12.44 -26.59
CA THR A 42 -11.58 13.26 -25.50
C THR A 42 -11.82 12.58 -24.15
N ARG A 43 -13.05 12.13 -23.89
CA ARG A 43 -13.41 11.45 -22.64
C ARG A 43 -12.64 10.14 -22.43
N LEU A 44 -12.36 9.41 -23.51
CA LEU A 44 -11.52 8.21 -23.45
C LEU A 44 -10.06 8.55 -23.14
N SER A 45 -9.54 9.64 -23.71
CA SER A 45 -8.20 10.14 -23.38
C SER A 45 -8.10 10.50 -21.90
N ASP A 46 -9.04 11.30 -21.39
CA ASP A 46 -9.05 11.73 -19.98
C ASP A 46 -9.09 10.53 -19.03
N ARG A 47 -9.93 9.53 -19.32
CA ARG A 47 -9.99 8.29 -18.53
C ARG A 47 -8.70 7.48 -18.60
N THR A 48 -8.02 7.48 -19.74
CA THR A 48 -6.73 6.80 -19.89
C THR A 48 -5.67 7.47 -19.03
N ASP A 49 -5.64 8.80 -19.04
CA ASP A 49 -4.72 9.59 -18.21
C ASP A 49 -5.00 9.41 -16.71
N GLU A 50 -6.27 9.36 -16.32
CA GLU A 50 -6.66 9.04 -14.94
C GLU A 50 -6.18 7.66 -14.50
N VAL A 51 -6.42 6.63 -15.33
CA VAL A 51 -5.99 5.25 -15.04
C VAL A 51 -4.46 5.18 -14.92
N GLU A 52 -3.71 5.83 -15.82
CA GLU A 52 -2.26 5.84 -15.75
C GLU A 52 -1.75 6.57 -14.49
N LYS A 53 -2.38 7.68 -14.10
CA LYS A 53 -2.06 8.37 -12.85
C LYS A 53 -2.31 7.49 -11.62
N TRP A 54 -3.42 6.76 -11.59
CA TRP A 54 -3.71 5.82 -10.49
C TRP A 54 -2.71 4.69 -10.45
N LYS A 55 -2.34 4.14 -11.60
CA LYS A 55 -1.29 3.11 -11.71
C LYS A 55 0.05 3.62 -11.20
N GLN A 56 0.47 4.83 -11.57
CA GLN A 56 1.71 5.44 -11.06
C GLN A 56 1.66 5.64 -9.54
N THR A 57 0.51 6.09 -9.02
CA THR A 57 0.31 6.25 -7.57
C THR A 57 0.43 4.92 -6.84
N LEU A 58 -0.19 3.86 -7.36
CA LEU A 58 -0.11 2.52 -6.79
C LEU A 58 1.32 1.96 -6.82
N HIS A 59 2.03 2.13 -7.94
CA HIS A 59 3.44 1.72 -8.03
C HIS A 59 4.33 2.45 -7.02
N LYS A 60 4.08 3.76 -6.83
CA LYS A 60 4.79 4.53 -5.81
C LYS A 60 4.48 3.98 -4.41
N CYS A 61 3.21 3.80 -4.07
CA CYS A 61 2.81 3.25 -2.78
C CYS A 61 3.41 1.86 -2.52
N LEU A 62 3.46 1.00 -3.54
CA LEU A 62 4.11 -0.30 -3.44
C LEU A 62 5.60 -0.13 -3.08
N THR A 63 6.30 0.72 -3.81
CA THR A 63 7.74 0.99 -3.57
C THR A 63 7.98 1.57 -2.18
N ASP A 64 7.12 2.48 -1.72
CA ASP A 64 7.21 3.08 -0.39
C ASP A 64 7.00 2.03 0.71
N VAL A 65 6.03 1.12 0.53
CA VAL A 65 5.76 0.01 1.47
C VAL A 65 6.91 -1.00 1.48
N ASP A 66 7.46 -1.36 0.32
CA ASP A 66 8.61 -2.27 0.24
C ASP A 66 9.82 -1.68 0.98
N ALA A 67 10.08 -0.38 0.81
CA ALA A 67 11.14 0.31 1.54
C ALA A 67 10.90 0.34 3.06
N GLU A 68 9.65 0.52 3.49
CA GLU A 68 9.28 0.45 4.91
C GLU A 68 9.47 -0.97 5.47
N ILE A 69 9.11 -2.01 4.72
CA ILE A 69 9.33 -3.41 5.09
C ILE A 69 10.82 -3.68 5.28
N ASP A 70 11.67 -3.22 4.36
CA ASP A 70 13.12 -3.40 4.44
C ASP A 70 13.70 -2.68 5.67
N ALA A 71 13.29 -1.43 5.91
CA ALA A 71 13.74 -0.66 7.08
C ALA A 71 13.32 -1.32 8.40
N LEU A 72 12.06 -1.75 8.52
CA LEU A 72 11.56 -2.43 9.71
C LEU A 72 12.23 -3.79 9.91
N THR A 73 12.56 -4.50 8.83
CA THR A 73 13.31 -5.76 8.90
C THR A 73 14.72 -5.52 9.44
N ALA A 74 15.42 -4.51 8.94
CA ALA A 74 16.76 -4.18 9.44
C ALA A 74 16.74 -3.78 10.93
N MET A 75 15.78 -2.96 11.35
CA MET A 75 15.61 -2.58 12.75
C MET A 75 15.28 -3.78 13.64
N LYS A 76 14.46 -4.72 13.14
CA LYS A 76 14.15 -5.95 13.85
C LYS A 76 15.40 -6.81 14.05
N ASP A 77 16.18 -7.02 12.99
CA ASP A 77 17.40 -7.83 13.05
C ASP A 77 18.42 -7.21 14.03
N GLU A 78 18.57 -5.88 14.02
CA GLU A 78 19.42 -5.16 14.99
C GLU A 78 18.93 -5.36 16.44
N ALA A 79 17.61 -5.28 16.66
CA ALA A 79 17.03 -5.49 17.98
C ALA A 79 17.19 -6.94 18.48
N GLU A 80 17.08 -7.93 17.59
CA GLU A 80 17.34 -9.35 17.89
C GLU A 80 18.82 -9.58 18.25
N GLN A 81 19.74 -8.98 17.51
CA GLN A 81 21.19 -9.04 17.82
C GLN A 81 21.50 -8.37 19.17
N ALA A 82 20.93 -7.19 19.43
CA ALA A 82 21.10 -6.48 20.69
C ALA A 82 20.57 -7.31 21.87
N LEU A 83 19.46 -8.03 21.68
CA LEU A 83 18.92 -8.95 22.68
C LEU A 83 19.85 -10.14 22.92
N GLN A 84 20.36 -10.77 21.85
CA GLN A 84 21.33 -11.87 21.96
C GLN A 84 22.60 -11.44 22.70
N ALA A 85 23.08 -10.22 22.47
CA ALA A 85 24.24 -9.67 23.17
C ALA A 85 24.02 -9.54 24.69
N LYS A 86 22.76 -9.51 25.17
CA LYS A 86 22.44 -9.52 26.61
C LYS A 86 22.51 -10.90 27.26
N ASN A 87 22.65 -11.97 26.49
CA ASN A 87 22.82 -13.32 27.06
C ASN A 87 24.16 -13.44 27.80
N VAL A 88 25.23 -12.87 27.27
CA VAL A 88 26.56 -12.91 27.89
C VAL A 88 26.57 -12.28 29.30
N PRO A 89 26.08 -11.04 29.50
CA PRO A 89 26.02 -10.46 30.85
C PRO A 89 25.02 -11.20 31.76
N LEU A 90 23.93 -11.77 31.23
CA LEU A 90 23.02 -12.60 32.01
C LEU A 90 23.72 -13.86 32.54
N ASP A 91 24.40 -14.60 31.68
CA ASP A 91 25.16 -15.80 32.05
C ASP A 91 26.24 -15.46 33.09
N THR A 92 26.92 -14.33 32.90
CA THR A 92 27.93 -13.84 33.86
C THR A 92 27.30 -13.48 35.21
N ALA A 93 26.15 -12.81 35.23
CA ALA A 93 25.44 -12.46 36.46
C ALA A 93 24.96 -13.70 37.21
N ILE A 94 24.43 -14.70 36.48
CA ILE A 94 24.03 -16.00 37.05
C ILE A 94 25.25 -16.72 37.62
N GLU A 95 26.36 -16.79 36.88
CA GLU A 95 27.60 -17.40 37.39
C GLU A 95 28.07 -16.71 38.67
N CYS A 96 28.06 -15.38 38.71
CA CYS A 96 28.41 -14.61 39.91
C CYS A 96 27.51 -14.95 41.11
N LEU A 97 26.20 -15.10 40.89
CA LEU A 97 25.25 -15.51 41.93
C LEU A 97 25.53 -16.94 42.40
N THR A 98 25.73 -17.90 41.49
CA THR A 98 26.04 -19.29 41.87
C THR A 98 27.33 -19.43 42.68
N LEU A 99 28.38 -18.66 42.33
CA LEU A 99 29.63 -18.62 43.09
C LEU A 99 29.41 -18.03 44.49
N ARG A 100 28.55 -17.02 44.63
CA ARG A 100 28.20 -16.40 45.91
C ARG A 100 27.38 -17.34 46.79
N GLU A 101 26.42 -18.08 46.24
CA GLU A 101 25.64 -19.10 46.94
C GLU A 101 26.51 -20.25 47.48
N SER A 102 27.65 -20.51 46.84
CA SER A 102 28.59 -21.55 47.28
C SER A 102 29.44 -21.17 48.50
N ARG A 103 29.42 -19.90 48.93
CA ARG A 103 30.17 -19.41 50.11
C ARG A 103 29.68 -20.10 51.38
N ARG A 104 30.59 -20.36 52.33
CA ARG A 104 30.31 -21.09 53.58
C ARG A 104 30.79 -20.32 54.80
N ASN A 105 30.18 -20.61 55.94
CA ASN A 105 30.53 -20.07 57.26
C ASN A 105 30.45 -18.54 57.31
N ILE A 106 31.48 -17.86 57.80
CA ILE A 106 31.50 -16.40 58.01
C ILE A 106 31.39 -15.58 56.72
N ASP A 107 31.63 -16.19 55.56
CA ASP A 107 31.56 -15.54 54.24
C ASP A 107 30.16 -15.57 53.60
N LEU A 108 29.17 -16.18 54.27
CA LEU A 108 27.76 -16.15 53.84
C LEU A 108 27.12 -14.81 54.23
N VAL A 109 27.41 -13.78 53.45
CA VAL A 109 26.91 -12.42 53.64
C VAL A 109 26.09 -12.01 52.42
N LYS A 110 24.85 -11.59 52.65
CA LYS A 110 24.06 -10.86 51.65
C LYS A 110 24.57 -9.44 51.57
N ASP A 111 25.30 -9.14 50.50
CA ASP A 111 25.87 -7.83 50.26
C ASP A 111 25.08 -7.06 49.19
N HIS A 112 25.36 -5.77 49.08
CA HIS A 112 24.70 -4.91 48.09
C HIS A 112 24.93 -5.39 46.65
N VAL A 113 26.05 -6.06 46.36
CA VAL A 113 26.35 -6.55 45.01
C VAL A 113 25.46 -7.74 44.65
N GLU A 114 25.12 -8.61 45.60
CA GLU A 114 24.14 -9.69 45.40
C GLU A 114 22.74 -9.13 45.07
N GLU A 115 22.31 -8.06 45.74
CA GLU A 115 21.04 -7.39 45.42
C GLU A 115 21.03 -6.80 44.01
N GLU A 116 22.11 -6.12 43.59
CA GLU A 116 22.22 -5.56 42.25
C GLU A 116 22.30 -6.64 41.16
N LEU A 117 22.98 -7.77 41.42
CA LEU A 117 23.01 -8.92 40.49
C LEU A 117 21.62 -9.52 40.29
N HIS A 118 20.81 -9.67 41.35
CA HIS A 118 19.43 -10.12 41.21
C HIS A 118 18.57 -9.14 40.40
N LYS A 119 18.75 -7.83 40.60
CA LYS A 119 18.07 -6.81 39.78
C LYS A 119 18.49 -6.88 38.32
N GLU A 120 19.77 -7.09 38.04
CA GLU A 120 20.30 -7.22 36.68
C GLU A 120 19.65 -8.42 35.96
N VAL A 121 19.60 -9.59 36.62
CA VAL A 121 18.92 -10.79 36.10
C VAL A 121 17.44 -10.51 35.83
N GLU A 122 16.71 -9.93 36.80
CA GLU A 122 15.28 -9.62 36.65
C GLU A 122 15.01 -8.69 35.46
N VAL A 123 15.83 -7.65 35.29
CA VAL A 123 15.69 -6.69 34.18
C VAL A 123 15.96 -7.37 32.84
N ILE A 124 17.03 -8.14 32.72
CA ILE A 124 17.42 -8.78 31.45
C ILE A 124 16.41 -9.88 31.05
N GLU A 125 15.95 -10.70 32.00
CA GLU A 125 14.89 -11.69 31.74
C GLU A 125 13.56 -11.03 31.39
N GLY A 126 13.20 -9.95 32.09
CA GLY A 126 12.00 -9.17 31.78
C GLY A 126 12.04 -8.57 30.37
N ILE A 127 13.22 -8.12 29.91
CA ILE A 127 13.42 -7.66 28.52
C ILE A 127 13.25 -8.84 27.55
N HIS A 128 13.86 -10.00 27.81
CA HIS A 128 13.71 -11.20 26.98
C HIS A 128 12.25 -11.60 26.77
N ILE A 129 11.48 -11.71 27.85
CA ILE A 129 10.06 -12.13 27.78
C ILE A 129 9.23 -11.15 26.95
N ARG A 130 9.45 -9.84 27.12
CA ARG A 130 8.74 -8.80 26.36
C ARG A 130 9.13 -8.81 24.88
N SER A 131 10.43 -8.88 24.60
CA SER A 131 10.95 -8.83 23.24
C SER A 131 10.58 -10.08 22.42
N VAL A 132 10.64 -11.28 23.00
CA VAL A 132 10.22 -12.52 22.30
C VAL A 132 8.73 -12.50 21.92
N LYS A 133 7.87 -11.94 22.77
CA LYS A 133 6.45 -11.72 22.44
C LYS A 133 6.27 -10.74 21.28
N LEU A 134 7.09 -9.69 21.22
CA LEU A 134 7.04 -8.70 20.13
C LEU A 134 7.49 -9.31 18.80
N PHE A 135 8.60 -10.07 18.81
CA PHE A 135 9.17 -10.66 17.59
C PHE A 135 8.35 -11.82 17.02
N SER A 136 7.72 -12.65 17.87
CA SER A 136 6.85 -13.75 17.43
C SER A 136 5.60 -13.26 16.68
N SER A 137 5.03 -12.13 17.09
CA SER A 137 3.94 -11.47 16.37
C SER A 137 4.38 -11.00 14.98
N CYS A 138 5.60 -10.47 14.86
CA CYS A 138 6.15 -9.94 13.61
C CYS A 138 6.55 -11.04 12.60
N ALA A 139 7.01 -12.20 13.07
CA ALA A 139 7.36 -13.34 12.21
C ALA A 139 6.16 -13.86 11.38
N PHE A 140 4.93 -13.71 11.89
CA PHE A 140 3.70 -14.06 11.17
C PHE A 140 3.49 -13.20 9.91
N CYS A 141 3.90 -11.93 9.94
CA CYS A 141 3.70 -11.01 8.81
C CYS A 141 4.56 -11.38 7.59
N ARG A 142 5.76 -11.95 7.78
CA ARG A 142 6.68 -12.28 6.67
C ARG A 142 6.20 -13.42 5.77
N ASN A 143 5.47 -14.38 6.34
CA ASN A 143 4.96 -15.55 5.60
C ASN A 143 3.69 -15.25 4.79
N HIS A 144 2.99 -14.15 5.08
CA HIS A 144 1.72 -13.82 4.42
C HIS A 144 1.86 -12.79 3.29
N ILE A 145 3.00 -12.09 3.19
CA ILE A 145 3.29 -11.07 2.16
C ILE A 145 3.83 -11.70 0.86
N ASN A 146 4.31 -12.95 0.90
CA ASN A 146 4.90 -13.66 -0.26
C ASN A 146 3.99 -14.74 -0.89
N ASN A 147 2.68 -14.70 -0.67
CA ASN A 147 1.73 -15.66 -1.27
C ASN A 147 0.53 -14.96 -1.91
#